data_AF-A0A7S1D8N1-F1
#
_entry.id   AF-A0A7S1D8N1-F1
#
_cell.length_a   1.000
_cell.length_b   1.000
_cell.length_c   1.000
_cell.angle_alpha   90.00
_cell.angle_beta   90.00
_cell.angle_gamma   90.00
#
_symmetry.space_group_name_H-M   'P 1'
#
loop_
_entity.id
_entity.type
_entity.pdbx_description
1 polymer ?
#
loop_
_entity_poly.entity_id
_entity_poly.type
_entity_poly.pdbx_seq_one_letter_code
_entity_poly.pdbx_strand_id
1 'polypeptide(L)'
;TPLSRMADGSLIGGRSSAIVLTSGGTLVTLTEKATDEKVNLLVQKNLFSAAISMAYADPSFHATEITGLYRRHAEHLYRKGEFSAAMDQYIYTIGSLESSHVIFRFLDAPKIPLLTKYLEELRARGLATLVHNELLRTCYLKLNDNDAAEKIAASTTTASNSASSAASLVATLTDNPKEALAAICAMEAPQAAEAVVAHGAALARVMPRETGGVVVSLCVGTYSP
;
A
#
# COMPACT_ATOMS: atom_id res chain seq x y z
N THR A 1 28.30 -10.52 -37.16
CA THR A 1 29.27 -9.39 -37.14
C THR A 1 29.67 -9.12 -35.70
N PRO A 2 30.91 -8.70 -35.41
CA PRO A 2 31.46 -8.82 -34.07
C PRO A 2 30.87 -7.75 -33.12
N LEU A 3 30.63 -8.16 -31.88
CA LEU A 3 30.24 -7.30 -30.77
C LEU A 3 31.38 -6.31 -30.48
N SER A 4 31.16 -5.00 -30.64
CA SER A 4 32.15 -4.01 -30.23
C SER A 4 31.92 -3.62 -28.77
N ARG A 5 32.87 -3.99 -27.91
CA ARG A 5 32.93 -3.64 -26.49
C ARG A 5 33.28 -2.16 -26.33
N MET A 6 32.48 -1.41 -25.58
CA MET A 6 32.84 -0.04 -25.14
C MET A 6 33.99 -0.10 -24.11
N ALA A 7 34.67 1.02 -23.88
CA ALA A 7 35.81 1.10 -22.95
C ALA A 7 35.48 0.72 -21.49
N ASP A 8 34.20 0.64 -21.14
CA ASP A 8 33.65 0.24 -19.84
C ASP A 8 33.20 -1.23 -19.76
N GLY A 9 33.33 -2.00 -20.85
CA GLY A 9 32.93 -3.41 -20.90
C GLY A 9 31.43 -3.66 -21.16
N SER A 10 30.61 -2.63 -21.35
CA SER A 10 29.17 -2.77 -21.61
C SER A 10 28.88 -3.24 -23.06
N LEU A 11 27.93 -4.15 -23.21
CA LEU A 11 27.41 -4.62 -24.49
C LEU A 11 26.14 -3.82 -24.84
N ILE A 12 26.21 -2.93 -25.82
CA ILE A 12 25.04 -2.18 -26.30
C ILE A 12 24.44 -2.92 -27.49
N GLY A 13 23.20 -3.41 -27.34
CA GLY A 13 22.40 -3.95 -28.44
C GLY A 13 21.92 -2.83 -29.36
N GLY A 14 22.04 -3.00 -30.68
CA GLY A 14 21.47 -2.06 -31.66
C GLY A 14 22.46 -1.44 -32.65
N ARG A 15 23.32 -2.24 -33.29
CA ARG A 15 24.12 -1.78 -34.44
C ARG A 15 24.17 -2.79 -35.59
N SER A 16 23.13 -3.59 -35.76
CA SER A 16 22.96 -4.37 -36.99
C SER A 16 22.56 -3.40 -38.11
N SER A 17 23.28 -3.40 -39.24
CA SER A 17 22.88 -2.64 -40.43
C SER A 17 22.76 -3.57 -41.62
N ALA A 18 21.75 -3.33 -42.45
CA ALA A 18 21.49 -4.07 -43.68
C ALA A 18 21.44 -3.09 -44.84
N ILE A 19 22.04 -3.45 -45.97
CA ILE A 19 22.05 -2.62 -47.17
C ILE A 19 21.15 -3.31 -48.20
N VAL A 20 20.15 -2.59 -48.70
CA VAL A 20 19.20 -3.07 -49.69
C VAL A 20 19.41 -2.30 -50.99
N LEU A 21 19.66 -3.02 -52.08
CA LEU A 21 19.69 -2.45 -53.42
C LEU A 21 18.31 -2.65 -54.06
N THR A 22 17.65 -1.55 -54.43
CA THR A 22 16.34 -1.61 -55.10
C THR A 22 16.51 -1.76 -56.61
N SER A 23 15.47 -2.27 -57.29
CA SER A 23 15.46 -2.40 -58.77
C SER A 23 15.55 -1.06 -59.51
N GLY A 24 15.31 0.07 -58.82
CA GLY A 24 15.51 1.42 -59.35
C GLY A 24 16.96 1.92 -59.24
N GLY A 25 17.91 1.08 -58.83
CA GLY A 25 19.32 1.45 -58.69
C GLY A 25 19.63 2.27 -57.44
N THR A 26 18.68 2.43 -56.50
CA THR A 26 18.93 3.12 -55.23
C THR A 26 19.42 2.16 -54.17
N LEU A 27 20.46 2.58 -53.44
CA LEU A 27 21.01 1.85 -52.30
C LEU A 27 20.42 2.44 -51.01
N VAL A 28 19.76 1.63 -50.21
CA VAL A 28 19.17 2.04 -48.93
C VAL A 28 19.85 1.28 -47.80
N THR A 29 20.44 2.00 -46.85
CA THR A 29 21.00 1.40 -45.63
C THR A 29 19.96 1.45 -44.52
N LEU A 30 19.54 0.29 -44.06
CA LEU A 30 18.69 0.10 -42.90
C LEU A 30 19.59 -0.09 -41.67
N THR A 31 19.49 0.82 -40.72
CA THR A 31 20.18 0.69 -39.43
C THR A 31 19.19 0.28 -38.36
N GLU A 32 19.59 -0.69 -37.54
CA GLU A 32 18.81 -1.08 -36.38
C GLU A 32 18.78 0.06 -35.36
N LYS A 33 17.57 0.45 -34.96
CA LYS A 33 17.37 1.45 -33.91
C LYS A 33 17.65 0.87 -32.52
N ALA A 34 18.09 1.72 -31.60
CA ALA A 34 18.22 1.37 -30.19
C ALA A 34 16.88 0.92 -29.61
N THR A 35 16.90 0.06 -28.59
CA THR A 35 15.69 -0.44 -27.93
C THR A 35 14.84 0.70 -27.36
N ASP A 36 15.46 1.72 -26.77
CA ASP A 36 14.75 2.90 -26.25
C ASP A 36 13.95 3.64 -27.32
N GLU A 37 14.53 3.81 -28.50
CA GLU A 37 13.85 4.44 -29.63
C GLU A 37 12.71 3.57 -30.14
N LYS A 38 12.91 2.25 -30.22
CA LYS A 38 11.86 1.31 -30.63
C LYS A 38 10.68 1.34 -29.65
N VAL A 39 10.94 1.30 -28.34
CA VAL A 39 9.92 1.42 -27.28
C VAL A 39 9.18 2.75 -27.40
N ASN A 40 9.89 3.88 -27.57
CA ASN A 40 9.27 5.18 -27.75
C ASN A 40 8.41 5.27 -29.01
N LEU A 41 8.84 4.68 -30.13
CA LEU A 41 8.04 4.59 -31.36
C LEU A 41 6.77 3.77 -31.15
N LEU A 42 6.86 2.63 -30.44
CA LEU A 42 5.70 1.82 -30.12
C LEU A 42 4.70 2.57 -29.24
N VAL A 43 5.18 3.32 -28.25
CA VAL A 43 4.36 4.19 -27.41
C VAL A 43 3.66 5.27 -28.24
N GLN A 44 4.37 5.92 -29.17
CA GLN A 44 3.77 6.91 -30.07
C GLN A 44 2.68 6.32 -30.97
N LYS A 45 2.78 5.03 -31.30
CA LYS A 45 1.76 4.28 -32.06
C LYS A 45 0.67 3.66 -31.19
N ASN A 46 0.66 3.95 -29.88
CA ASN A 46 -0.23 3.38 -28.88
C ASN A 46 -0.14 1.84 -28.75
N LEU A 47 0.99 1.23 -29.15
CA LEU A 47 1.25 -0.20 -29.05
C LEU A 47 1.97 -0.53 -27.73
N PHE A 48 1.26 -0.32 -26.62
CA PHE A 48 1.85 -0.43 -25.28
C PHE A 48 2.20 -1.86 -24.87
N SER A 49 1.39 -2.86 -25.24
CA SER A 49 1.68 -4.27 -24.91
C SER A 49 3.02 -4.74 -25.49
N ALA A 50 3.25 -4.42 -26.78
CA ALA A 50 4.50 -4.70 -27.45
C ALA A 50 5.67 -3.91 -26.85
N ALA A 51 5.45 -2.64 -26.52
CA ALA A 51 6.45 -1.79 -25.86
C ALA A 51 6.87 -2.39 -24.50
N ILE A 52 5.91 -2.88 -23.72
CA ILE A 52 6.17 -3.49 -22.41
C ILE A 52 6.95 -4.79 -22.57
N SER A 53 6.53 -5.67 -23.49
CA SER A 53 7.28 -6.90 -23.75
C SER A 53 8.71 -6.65 -24.22
N MET A 54 8.93 -5.56 -24.97
CA MET A 54 10.25 -5.18 -25.45
C MET A 54 11.11 -4.62 -24.31
N ALA A 55 10.54 -3.79 -23.44
CA ALA A 55 11.23 -3.27 -22.27
C ALA A 55 11.60 -4.38 -21.27
N TYR A 56 10.78 -5.43 -21.11
CA TYR A 56 11.14 -6.60 -20.29
C TYR A 56 12.20 -7.50 -20.94
N ALA A 57 12.27 -7.54 -22.27
CA ALA A 57 13.25 -8.35 -22.99
C ALA A 57 14.66 -7.76 -22.93
N ASP A 58 14.79 -6.46 -22.67
CA ASP A 58 16.07 -5.76 -22.62
C ASP A 58 16.50 -5.51 -21.17
N PRO A 59 17.66 -6.04 -20.73
CA PRO A 59 18.14 -5.86 -19.36
C PRO A 59 18.61 -4.45 -19.04
N SER A 60 18.73 -3.57 -20.03
CA SER A 60 19.08 -2.16 -19.81
C SER A 60 17.95 -1.35 -19.16
N PHE A 61 16.70 -1.80 -19.26
CA PHE A 61 15.55 -1.09 -18.71
C PHE A 61 15.43 -1.29 -17.20
N HIS A 62 15.30 -0.18 -16.48
CA HIS A 62 15.04 -0.21 -15.04
C HIS A 62 13.55 -0.41 -14.73
N ALA A 63 13.26 -0.97 -13.56
CA ALA A 63 11.88 -1.19 -13.10
C ALA A 63 11.04 0.10 -13.08
N THR A 64 11.66 1.25 -12.81
CA THR A 64 11.02 2.58 -12.83
C THR A 64 10.55 2.97 -14.24
N GLU A 65 11.33 2.66 -15.27
CA GLU A 65 11.00 2.99 -16.66
C GLU A 65 9.87 2.11 -17.20
N ILE A 66 9.93 0.81 -16.87
CA ILE A 66 8.87 -0.16 -17.16
C ILE A 66 7.58 0.29 -16.47
N THR A 67 7.66 0.73 -15.21
CA THR A 67 6.51 1.27 -14.48
C THR A 67 5.96 2.56 -15.13
N GLY A 68 6.84 3.43 -15.61
CA GLY A 68 6.46 4.60 -16.40
C GLY A 68 5.71 4.25 -17.69
N LEU A 69 6.03 3.11 -18.30
CA LEU A 69 5.32 2.59 -19.47
C LEU A 69 3.92 2.07 -19.12
N TYR A 70 3.77 1.33 -18.02
CA TYR A 70 2.47 0.93 -17.48
C TYR A 70 1.59 2.14 -17.15
N ARG A 71 2.16 3.20 -16.57
CA ARG A 71 1.44 4.46 -16.31
C ARG A 71 0.90 5.09 -17.59
N ARG A 72 1.75 5.22 -18.62
CA ARG A 72 1.33 5.78 -19.93
C ARG A 72 0.25 4.91 -20.59
N HIS A 73 0.37 3.59 -20.47
CA HIS A 73 -0.64 2.65 -20.97
C HIS A 73 -1.99 2.82 -20.26
N ALA A 74 -1.97 2.90 -18.93
CA ALA A 74 -3.15 3.13 -18.11
C ALA A 74 -3.85 4.46 -18.44
N GLU A 75 -3.09 5.54 -18.61
CA GLU A 75 -3.62 6.85 -19.00
C GLU A 75 -4.26 6.82 -20.40
N HIS A 76 -3.65 6.10 -21.35
CA HIS A 76 -4.23 5.93 -22.68
C HIS A 76 -5.57 5.19 -22.62
N LEU A 77 -5.63 4.06 -21.91
CA LEU A 77 -6.86 3.28 -21.72
C LEU A 77 -7.93 4.08 -20.99
N TYR A 78 -7.53 4.89 -20.00
CA TYR A 78 -8.44 5.78 -19.28
C TYR A 78 -9.07 6.81 -20.22
N ARG A 79 -8.28 7.45 -21.11
CA ARG A 79 -8.81 8.39 -22.13
C ARG A 79 -9.72 7.70 -23.15
N LYS A 80 -9.46 6.43 -23.45
CA LYS A 80 -10.27 5.61 -24.34
C LYS A 80 -11.63 5.23 -23.73
N GLY A 81 -11.78 5.33 -22.40
CA GLY A 81 -12.99 4.95 -21.65
C GLY A 81 -12.97 3.53 -21.10
N GLU A 82 -11.87 2.80 -21.28
CA GLU A 82 -11.70 1.45 -20.75
C GLU A 82 -11.16 1.50 -19.31
N PHE A 83 -12.01 1.88 -18.35
CA PHE A 83 -11.60 2.11 -16.97
C PHE A 83 -11.13 0.86 -16.23
N SER A 84 -11.72 -0.30 -16.51
CA SER A 84 -11.32 -1.57 -15.89
C SER A 84 -9.92 -1.98 -16.29
N ALA A 85 -9.64 -2.02 -17.60
CA ALA A 85 -8.34 -2.33 -18.14
C ALA A 85 -7.28 -1.30 -17.69
N ALA A 86 -7.64 0.00 -17.66
CA ALA A 86 -6.76 1.03 -17.12
C ALA A 86 -6.39 0.77 -15.66
N MET A 87 -7.34 0.32 -14.84
CA MET A 87 -7.10 0.02 -13.43
C MET A 87 -6.13 -1.15 -13.25
N ASP A 88 -6.28 -2.22 -14.04
CA ASP A 88 -5.37 -3.36 -14.01
C ASP A 88 -3.92 -2.93 -14.31
N GLN A 89 -3.74 -1.97 -15.22
CA GLN A 89 -2.42 -1.40 -15.49
C GLN A 89 -1.90 -0.53 -14.34
N TYR A 90 -2.75 0.26 -13.69
CA TYR A 90 -2.37 1.06 -12.52
C TYR A 90 -1.92 0.20 -11.34
N ILE A 91 -2.49 -1.00 -11.15
CA ILE A 91 -2.06 -1.94 -10.10
C ILE A 91 -0.59 -2.33 -10.25
N TYR A 92 -0.06 -2.46 -11.48
CA TYR A 92 1.37 -2.71 -11.70
C TYR A 92 2.26 -1.51 -11.34
N THR A 93 1.69 -0.31 -11.25
CA THR A 93 2.44 0.91 -10.91
C THR A 93 2.57 1.19 -9.41
N ILE A 94 1.90 0.39 -8.57
CA ILE A 94 1.94 0.53 -7.12
C ILE A 94 3.38 0.37 -6.62
N GLY A 95 3.87 1.36 -5.86
CA GLY A 95 5.22 1.42 -5.28
C GLY A 95 6.16 2.40 -5.99
N SER A 96 5.88 2.76 -7.24
CA SER A 96 6.63 3.82 -7.96
C SER A 96 5.77 5.05 -8.25
N LEU A 97 4.46 4.89 -8.43
CA LEU A 97 3.53 6.00 -8.63
C LEU A 97 2.82 6.34 -7.32
N GLU A 98 2.60 7.63 -7.08
CA GLU A 98 1.83 8.10 -5.92
C GLU A 98 0.37 7.63 -6.02
N SER A 99 -0.10 6.95 -4.96
CA SER A 99 -1.46 6.39 -4.87
C SER A 99 -2.54 7.46 -4.98
N SER A 100 -2.29 8.66 -4.46
CA SER A 100 -3.16 9.84 -4.55
C SER A 100 -3.58 10.11 -6.00
N HIS A 101 -2.67 9.98 -6.97
CA HIS A 101 -2.94 10.28 -8.38
C HIS A 101 -4.02 9.37 -8.98
N VAL A 102 -3.96 8.08 -8.66
CA VAL A 102 -4.94 7.10 -9.13
C VAL A 102 -6.25 7.28 -8.39
N ILE A 103 -6.20 7.47 -7.07
CA ILE A 103 -7.38 7.68 -6.24
C ILE A 103 -8.22 8.85 -6.76
N PHE A 104 -7.62 10.03 -6.96
CA PHE A 104 -8.37 11.21 -7.42
C PHE A 104 -9.05 11.01 -8.78
N ARG A 105 -8.49 10.19 -9.67
CA ARG A 105 -9.08 9.91 -10.99
C ARG A 105 -10.27 8.95 -10.94
N PHE A 106 -10.34 8.09 -9.92
CA PHE A 106 -11.35 7.02 -9.82
C PHE A 106 -12.37 7.24 -8.69
N LEU A 107 -12.44 8.44 -8.12
CA LEU A 107 -13.41 8.82 -7.08
C LEU A 107 -14.87 8.96 -7.57
N ASP A 108 -15.10 8.91 -8.88
CA ASP A 108 -16.46 8.98 -9.44
C ASP A 108 -17.32 7.79 -9.00
N ALA A 109 -18.60 8.03 -8.71
CA ALA A 109 -19.56 7.01 -8.27
C ALA A 109 -19.55 5.69 -9.09
N PRO A 110 -19.58 5.69 -10.44
CA PRO A 110 -19.53 4.45 -11.22
C PRO A 110 -18.19 3.71 -11.15
N LYS A 111 -17.11 4.38 -10.69
CA LYS A 111 -15.74 3.83 -10.64
C LYS A 111 -15.33 3.33 -9.25
N ILE A 112 -16.17 3.53 -8.23
CA ILE A 112 -15.90 3.07 -6.85
C ILE A 112 -15.50 1.59 -6.78
N PRO A 113 -16.15 0.63 -7.48
CA PRO A 113 -15.72 -0.77 -7.48
C PRO A 113 -14.31 -1.01 -8.02
N LEU A 114 -13.87 -0.18 -8.97
CA LEU A 114 -12.51 -0.26 -9.51
C LEU A 114 -11.51 0.32 -8.51
N LEU A 115 -11.88 1.42 -7.85
CA LEU A 115 -11.09 2.05 -6.80
C LEU A 115 -10.89 1.12 -5.60
N THR A 116 -11.91 0.37 -5.19
CA THR A 116 -11.78 -0.63 -4.12
C THR A 116 -10.75 -1.69 -4.48
N LYS A 117 -10.77 -2.22 -5.72
CA LYS A 117 -9.77 -3.20 -6.19
C LYS A 117 -8.34 -2.65 -6.07
N TYR A 118 -8.14 -1.39 -6.47
CA TYR A 118 -6.82 -0.74 -6.35
C TYR A 118 -6.37 -0.60 -4.89
N LEU A 119 -7.28 -0.17 -4.00
CA LEU A 119 -6.98 0.01 -2.58
C LEU A 119 -6.74 -1.34 -1.86
N GLU A 120 -7.44 -2.41 -2.26
CA GLU A 120 -7.18 -3.78 -1.78
C GLU A 120 -5.77 -4.25 -2.16
N GLU A 121 -5.38 -4.09 -3.41
CA GLU A 121 -4.02 -4.43 -3.89
C GLU A 121 -2.94 -3.61 -3.19
N LEU A 122 -3.22 -2.33 -2.97
CA LEU A 122 -2.31 -1.42 -2.26
C LEU A 122 -2.13 -1.86 -0.80
N ARG A 123 -3.20 -2.32 -0.15
CA ARG A 123 -3.16 -2.91 1.20
C ARG A 123 -2.45 -4.27 1.22
N ALA A 124 -2.69 -5.13 0.25
CA ALA A 124 -2.03 -6.43 0.13
C ALA A 124 -0.51 -6.30 0.01
N ARG A 125 -0.02 -5.21 -0.61
CA ARG A 125 1.41 -4.88 -0.71
C ARG A 125 2.00 -4.18 0.52
N GLY A 126 1.19 -3.91 1.55
CA GLY A 126 1.65 -3.23 2.77
C GLY A 126 1.99 -1.75 2.60
N LEU A 127 1.55 -1.13 1.49
CA LEU A 127 1.80 0.28 1.19
C LEU A 127 0.60 1.18 1.57
N ALA A 128 -0.42 0.60 2.22
CA ALA A 128 -1.61 1.31 2.66
C ALA A 128 -1.37 2.10 3.95
N THR A 129 -1.61 3.40 3.88
CA THR A 129 -1.74 4.29 5.04
C THR A 129 -3.13 4.17 5.68
N LEU A 130 -3.29 4.63 6.91
CA LEU A 130 -4.58 4.71 7.60
C LEU A 130 -5.66 5.42 6.76
N VAL A 131 -5.30 6.54 6.13
CA VAL A 131 -6.20 7.28 5.21
C VAL A 131 -6.71 6.41 4.06
N HIS A 132 -5.85 5.54 3.51
CA HIS A 132 -6.25 4.62 2.43
C HIS A 132 -7.21 3.54 2.94
N ASN A 133 -7.03 3.04 4.17
CA ASN A 133 -7.94 2.09 4.79
C ASN A 133 -9.30 2.70 5.14
N GLU A 134 -9.32 3.94 5.64
CA GLU A 134 -10.57 4.69 5.89
C GLU A 134 -11.33 5.00 4.59
N LEU A 135 -10.61 5.39 3.55
CA LEU A 135 -11.19 5.59 2.23
C LEU A 135 -11.76 4.28 1.67
N LEU A 136 -11.03 3.18 1.82
CA LEU A 136 -11.47 1.86 1.37
C LEU A 136 -12.73 1.41 2.13
N ARG A 137 -12.77 1.59 3.45
CA ARG A 137 -13.97 1.36 4.27
C ARG A 137 -15.15 2.20 3.77
N THR A 138 -14.93 3.48 3.50
CA THR A 138 -15.97 4.39 2.99
C THR A 138 -16.48 3.95 1.62
N CYS A 139 -15.60 3.41 0.77
CA CYS A 139 -15.99 2.86 -0.53
C CYS A 139 -16.88 1.61 -0.38
N TYR A 140 -16.58 0.69 0.55
CA TYR A 140 -17.45 -0.47 0.82
C TYR A 140 -18.82 -0.08 1.37
N LEU A 141 -18.88 0.91 2.27
CA LEU A 141 -20.16 1.45 2.75
C LEU A 141 -21.01 1.98 1.58
N LYS A 142 -20.39 2.65 0.60
CA LYS A 142 -21.09 3.09 -0.62
C LYS A 142 -21.53 1.94 -1.53
N LEU A 143 -20.87 0.79 -1.46
CA LEU A 143 -21.24 -0.43 -2.18
C LEU A 143 -22.24 -1.31 -1.41
N ASN A 144 -22.71 -0.86 -0.24
CA ASN A 144 -23.55 -1.62 0.71
C ASN A 144 -22.92 -2.93 1.22
N ASP A 145 -21.60 -3.06 1.17
CA ASP A 145 -20.87 -4.22 1.71
C ASP A 145 -20.37 -3.91 3.13
N ASN A 146 -21.27 -4.03 4.10
CA ASN A 146 -20.99 -3.69 5.50
C ASN A 146 -20.02 -4.70 6.15
N ASP A 147 -20.08 -5.98 5.75
CA ASP A 147 -19.23 -7.04 6.27
C ASP A 147 -17.76 -6.80 5.90
N ALA A 148 -17.51 -6.40 4.64
CA ALA A 148 -16.17 -6.02 4.21
C ALA A 148 -15.69 -4.77 4.94
N ALA A 149 -16.54 -3.75 5.10
CA ALA A 149 -16.20 -2.51 5.81
C ALA A 149 -15.81 -2.76 7.28
N GLU A 150 -16.50 -3.65 7.98
CA GLU A 150 -16.18 -4.05 9.36
C GLU A 150 -14.84 -4.78 9.48
N LYS A 151 -14.53 -5.69 8.54
CA LYS A 151 -13.23 -6.37 8.52
C LYS A 151 -12.07 -5.37 8.41
N ILE A 152 -12.24 -4.29 7.64
CA ILE A 152 -11.23 -3.24 7.54
C ILE A 152 -11.09 -2.48 8.85
N ALA A 153 -12.22 -2.14 9.47
CA ALA A 153 -12.25 -1.49 10.78
C ALA A 153 -11.45 -2.30 11.81
N ALA A 154 -11.75 -3.59 11.94
CA ALA A 154 -11.07 -4.48 12.86
C ALA A 154 -9.56 -4.54 12.59
N SER A 155 -9.14 -4.65 11.32
CA SER A 155 -7.72 -4.68 10.96
C SER A 155 -6.97 -3.36 11.21
N THR A 156 -7.67 -2.23 11.09
CA THR A 156 -7.08 -0.89 11.31
C THR A 156 -6.93 -0.61 12.81
N THR A 157 -7.95 -1.01 13.60
CA THR A 157 -7.90 -0.93 15.06
C THR A 157 -6.69 -1.68 15.62
N THR A 158 -6.33 -2.86 15.09
CA THR A 158 -5.16 -3.62 15.58
C THR A 158 -3.81 -2.92 15.36
N ALA A 159 -3.69 -2.00 14.41
CA ALA A 159 -2.44 -1.26 14.14
C ALA A 159 -2.37 0.09 14.89
N SER A 160 -3.51 0.69 15.24
CA SER A 160 -3.58 1.90 16.07
C SER A 160 -3.79 1.62 17.55
N ASN A 161 -4.04 0.37 17.92
CA ASN A 161 -4.28 -0.06 19.29
C ASN A 161 -3.19 -1.03 19.76
N SER A 162 -2.09 -0.45 20.25
CA SER A 162 -1.38 -0.99 21.42
C SER A 162 -2.21 -0.87 22.72
N ALA A 163 -3.53 -0.66 22.63
CA ALA A 163 -4.46 -0.64 23.76
C ALA A 163 -5.79 -1.30 23.36
N SER A 164 -6.16 -2.38 24.08
CA SER A 164 -7.47 -3.06 24.07
C SER A 164 -7.60 -4.34 23.22
N SER A 165 -6.90 -5.40 23.62
CA SER A 165 -7.67 -6.57 24.04
C SER A 165 -7.52 -6.67 25.56
N ALA A 166 -8.61 -6.49 26.29
CA ALA A 166 -8.61 -6.60 27.76
C ALA A 166 -8.04 -7.96 28.20
N ALA A 167 -8.21 -9.01 27.39
CA ALA A 167 -7.72 -10.36 27.66
C ALA A 167 -6.18 -10.49 27.66
N SER A 168 -5.45 -9.76 26.81
CA SER A 168 -3.98 -9.90 26.72
C SER A 168 -3.22 -9.03 27.71
N LEU A 169 -3.80 -7.89 28.12
CA LEU A 169 -3.23 -7.02 29.15
C LEU A 169 -3.37 -7.64 30.55
N VAL A 170 -4.42 -8.44 30.77
CA VAL A 170 -4.70 -9.19 32.00
C VAL A 170 -3.60 -10.19 32.37
N ALA A 171 -2.91 -10.77 31.37
CA ALA A 171 -1.80 -11.70 31.63
C ALA A 171 -0.51 -10.99 32.10
N THR A 172 -0.30 -9.74 31.67
CA THR A 172 0.88 -8.94 32.07
C THR A 172 0.69 -8.18 33.38
N LEU A 173 -0.57 -7.94 33.79
CA LEU A 173 -0.94 -7.21 35.02
C LEU A 173 -0.63 -7.99 36.30
N THR A 174 -0.49 -9.31 36.24
CA THR A 174 -0.15 -10.15 37.40
C THR A 174 1.34 -10.13 37.76
N ASP A 175 2.22 -9.83 36.80
CA ASP A 175 3.67 -9.92 37.00
C ASP A 175 4.30 -8.59 37.46
N ASN A 176 3.73 -7.42 37.08
CA ASN A 176 4.28 -6.11 37.41
C ASN A 176 3.22 -5.12 37.94
N PRO A 177 3.09 -4.95 39.27
CA PRO A 177 2.04 -4.14 39.89
C PRO A 177 2.19 -2.62 39.65
N LYS A 178 3.41 -2.13 39.42
CA LYS A 178 3.69 -0.70 39.22
C LYS A 178 3.25 -0.21 37.83
N GLU A 179 3.46 -1.02 36.81
CA GLU A 179 3.01 -0.74 35.44
C GLU A 179 1.50 -0.89 35.31
N ALA A 180 0.91 -1.83 36.06
CA ALA A 180 -0.53 -2.02 36.14
C ALA A 180 -1.29 -0.75 36.54
N LEU A 181 -0.80 -0.04 37.56
CA LEU A 181 -1.45 1.17 38.06
C LEU A 181 -1.28 2.34 37.08
N ALA A 182 -0.12 2.46 36.43
CA ALA A 182 0.10 3.45 35.38
C ALA A 182 -0.79 3.22 34.16
N ALA A 183 -1.01 1.96 33.77
CA ALA A 183 -1.90 1.59 32.68
C ALA A 183 -3.36 1.92 33.01
N ILE A 184 -3.84 1.62 34.22
CA ILE A 184 -5.19 1.97 34.68
C ILE A 184 -5.39 3.49 34.70
N CYS A 185 -4.38 4.26 35.14
CA CYS A 185 -4.42 5.73 35.12
C CYS A 185 -4.44 6.33 33.71
N ALA A 186 -4.02 5.59 32.69
CA ALA A 186 -4.04 6.01 31.29
C ALA A 186 -5.36 5.66 30.57
N MET A 187 -6.29 4.96 31.22
CA MET A 187 -7.59 4.57 30.65
C MET A 187 -8.67 5.63 30.87
N GLU A 188 -9.72 5.60 30.04
CA GLU A 188 -10.92 6.40 30.24
C GLU A 188 -11.69 5.97 31.50
N ALA A 189 -12.32 6.94 32.18
CA ALA A 189 -12.99 6.78 33.48
C ALA A 189 -13.91 5.54 33.63
N PRO A 190 -14.77 5.16 32.65
CA PRO A 190 -15.64 3.99 32.82
C PRO A 190 -14.86 2.66 32.76
N GLN A 191 -13.82 2.56 31.94
CA GLN A 191 -13.03 1.34 31.81
C GLN A 191 -12.05 1.18 32.97
N ALA A 192 -11.50 2.29 33.46
CA ALA A 192 -10.67 2.30 34.66
C ALA A 192 -11.45 1.79 35.88
N ALA A 193 -12.71 2.19 36.03
CA ALA A 193 -13.56 1.73 37.13
C ALA A 193 -13.81 0.22 37.09
N GLU A 194 -14.09 -0.35 35.91
CA GLU A 194 -14.31 -1.79 35.74
C GLU A 194 -13.03 -2.59 36.04
N ALA A 195 -11.88 -2.12 35.58
CA ALA A 195 -10.58 -2.75 35.84
C ALA A 195 -10.22 -2.73 37.34
N VAL A 196 -10.50 -1.62 38.04
CA VAL A 196 -10.27 -1.48 39.48
C VAL A 196 -11.22 -2.35 40.30
N VAL A 197 -12.49 -2.50 39.90
CA VAL A 197 -13.44 -3.39 40.59
C VAL A 197 -13.07 -4.86 40.40
N ALA A 198 -12.69 -5.26 39.19
CA ALA A 198 -12.33 -6.64 38.89
C ALA A 198 -11.02 -7.07 39.56
N HIS A 199 -10.04 -6.15 39.69
CA HIS A 199 -8.67 -6.52 40.05
C HIS A 199 -8.04 -5.70 41.20
N GLY A 200 -8.79 -4.76 41.80
CA GLY A 200 -8.30 -3.93 42.90
C GLY A 200 -7.83 -4.72 44.13
N ALA A 201 -8.43 -5.89 44.38
CA ALA A 201 -8.00 -6.79 45.45
C ALA A 201 -6.61 -7.42 45.21
N ALA A 202 -6.25 -7.68 43.95
CA ALA A 202 -4.93 -8.17 43.59
C ALA A 202 -3.89 -7.03 43.67
N LEU A 203 -4.24 -5.85 43.17
CA LEU A 203 -3.43 -4.63 43.26
C LEU A 203 -3.10 -4.29 44.73
N ALA A 204 -4.10 -4.36 45.62
CA ALA A 204 -3.95 -4.04 47.04
C ALA A 204 -3.00 -5.00 47.80
N ARG A 205 -2.79 -6.22 47.30
CA ARG A 205 -1.84 -7.17 47.92
C ARG A 205 -0.39 -6.89 47.58
N VAL A 206 -0.13 -6.26 46.43
CA VAL A 206 1.23 -6.03 45.92
C VAL A 206 1.70 -4.59 46.15
N MET A 207 0.77 -3.66 46.38
CA MET A 207 1.06 -2.26 46.69
C MET A 207 1.55 -2.04 48.13
N PRO A 208 2.38 -1.01 48.38
CA PRO A 208 2.74 -0.58 49.74
C PRO A 208 1.48 -0.30 50.59
N ARG A 209 1.53 -0.61 51.90
CA ARG A 209 0.37 -0.53 52.81
C ARG A 209 -0.32 0.83 52.84
N GLU A 210 0.43 1.89 52.60
CA GLU A 210 -0.07 3.27 52.57
C GLU A 210 -0.96 3.55 51.35
N THR A 211 -0.61 3.01 50.19
CA THR A 211 -1.39 3.15 48.93
C THR A 211 -2.54 2.14 48.86
N GLY A 212 -2.35 0.94 49.43
CA GLY A 212 -3.38 -0.10 49.48
C GLY A 212 -4.64 0.33 50.22
N GLY A 213 -4.50 1.09 51.32
CA GLY A 213 -5.65 1.63 52.06
C GLY A 213 -6.48 2.63 51.25
N VAL A 214 -5.82 3.47 50.44
CA VAL A 214 -6.47 4.43 49.55
C VAL A 214 -7.26 3.71 48.45
N VAL A 215 -6.66 2.70 47.80
CA VAL A 215 -7.31 1.90 46.76
C VAL A 215 -8.52 1.14 47.31
N VAL A 216 -8.40 0.53 48.49
CA VAL A 216 -9.53 -0.14 49.15
C VAL A 216 -10.64 0.85 49.49
N SER A 217 -10.29 2.04 50.00
CA SER A 217 -11.29 3.07 50.32
C SER A 217 -11.99 3.62 49.08
N LEU A 218 -11.27 3.74 47.94
CA LEU A 218 -11.85 4.10 46.65
C LEU A 218 -12.80 3.02 46.13
N CYS A 219 -12.44 1.74 46.26
CA CYS A 219 -13.29 0.62 45.84
C CYS A 219 -14.55 0.47 46.70
N VAL A 220 -14.47 0.78 48.00
CA VAL A 220 -15.59 0.70 48.95
C VAL A 220 -16.43 1.99 48.94
N GLY A 221 -15.98 3.04 48.24
CA GLY A 221 -16.66 4.34 48.16
C GLY A 221 -16.57 5.17 49.43
N THR A 222 -15.68 4.82 50.36
CA THR A 222 -15.47 5.49 51.64
C THR A 222 -14.32 6.50 51.61
N TYR A 223 -13.73 6.72 50.44
CA TYR A 223 -12.60 7.62 50.29
C TYR A 223 -13.04 9.08 50.39
N SER A 224 -12.48 9.79 51.37
CA SER A 224 -12.54 11.25 51.48
C SER A 224 -11.12 11.80 51.33
N PRO A 225 -10.89 12.79 50.44
CA PRO A 225 -9.59 13.43 50.27
C PRO A 225 -9.17 14.24 51.50
#